data_AF-A0A3N4ILG7-F1
#
_entry.id   AF-A0A3N4ILG7-F1
#
_cell.length_a   1.000
_cell.length_b   1.000
_cell.length_c   1.000
_cell.angle_alpha   90.00
_cell.angle_beta   90.00
_cell.angle_gamma   90.00
#
_symmetry.space_group_name_H-M   'P 1'
#
loop_
_entity.id
_entity.type
_entity.pdbx_description
1 polymer ?
#
loop_
_entity_poly.entity_id
_entity_poly.type
_entity_poly.pdbx_seq_one_letter_code
_entity_poly.pdbx_strand_id
1 'polypeptide(L)'
;MKNLPEGSQPEPEAPAPTSTRTKPLLSTESHVDDMWPYTNRSNEPLDGQKRIQLLTGCGAPRPIVHPLGEFSRVMSFLPRNVMEVWRLWTEYFVPDGLYKANGFHGRVWLNDDPTEALKLLYWVRDGFWIARTVGDAMIGSEAAEEFAGQDDILLLYHPPVFYPPEVALIKKDNVNSRNFFPHKGPYTPVRYNPMSPADCEHFQAFFREQRDRLMAEIAISANQGARLRP
;
A
#
# COMPACT_ATOMS: atom_id res chain seq x y z
N MET A 1 -22.68 16.57 70.82
CA MET A 1 -23.27 16.45 69.47
C MET A 1 -22.19 16.73 68.44
N LYS A 2 -21.76 15.72 67.68
CA LYS A 2 -20.89 15.87 66.51
C LYS A 2 -21.54 15.07 65.38
N ASN A 3 -22.03 15.76 64.35
CA ASN A 3 -22.56 15.14 63.14
C ASN A 3 -21.39 14.86 62.19
N LEU A 4 -21.33 13.64 61.68
CA LEU A 4 -20.44 13.23 60.58
C LEU A 4 -21.10 13.59 59.23
N PRO A 5 -20.31 13.95 58.20
CA PRO A 5 -20.85 14.24 56.88
C PRO A 5 -21.20 12.94 56.14
N GLU A 6 -22.36 12.96 55.49
CA GLU A 6 -22.88 11.87 54.66
C GLU A 6 -21.97 11.63 53.46
N GLY A 7 -21.69 10.33 53.22
CA GLY A 7 -20.87 9.89 52.10
C GLY A 7 -21.56 10.18 50.77
N SER A 8 -20.83 10.87 49.89
CA SER A 8 -21.22 11.05 48.49
C SER A 8 -21.28 9.68 47.80
N GLN A 9 -22.45 9.34 47.26
CA GLN A 9 -22.61 8.19 46.38
C GLN A 9 -21.77 8.39 45.11
N PRO A 10 -21.08 7.35 44.60
CA PRO A 10 -20.43 7.43 43.30
C PRO A 10 -21.49 7.65 42.22
N GLU A 11 -21.27 8.66 41.37
CA GLU A 11 -22.09 8.88 40.19
C GLU A 11 -22.05 7.63 39.30
N PRO A 12 -23.18 7.21 38.72
CA PRO A 12 -23.20 6.10 37.79
C PRO A 12 -22.35 6.43 36.56
N GLU A 13 -21.35 5.59 36.27
CA GLU A 13 -20.59 5.64 35.02
C GLU A 13 -21.56 5.71 33.84
N ALA A 14 -21.40 6.74 33.01
CA ALA A 14 -22.16 6.87 31.78
C ALA A 14 -21.97 5.60 30.94
N PRO A 15 -23.04 5.05 30.34
CA PRO A 15 -22.93 3.84 29.54
C PRO A 15 -21.93 4.09 28.40
N ALA A 16 -21.00 3.14 28.24
CA ALA A 16 -20.05 3.16 27.13
C ALA A 16 -20.82 3.31 25.81
N PRO A 17 -20.38 4.19 24.89
CA PRO A 17 -21.06 4.37 23.62
C PRO A 17 -21.02 3.04 22.84
N THR A 18 -22.19 2.42 22.68
CA THR A 18 -22.37 1.28 21.79
C THR A 18 -22.35 1.82 20.35
N SER A 19 -21.28 1.49 19.62
CA SER A 19 -21.14 1.83 18.20
C SER A 19 -22.36 1.33 17.42
N THR A 20 -23.09 2.26 16.79
CA THR A 20 -24.30 2.00 16.01
C THR A 20 -24.03 1.77 14.52
N ARG A 21 -22.74 1.63 14.13
CA ARG A 21 -22.37 1.40 12.73
C ARG A 21 -22.91 0.08 12.20
N THR A 22 -23.44 0.15 10.98
CA THR A 22 -23.88 -1.03 10.21
C THR A 22 -22.78 -1.56 9.30
N LYS A 23 -21.79 -0.74 8.94
CA LYS A 23 -20.63 -1.11 8.11
C LYS A 23 -19.36 -1.26 8.96
N PRO A 24 -18.43 -2.18 8.60
CA PRO A 24 -17.11 -2.23 9.20
C PRO A 24 -16.34 -0.92 8.99
N LEU A 25 -15.39 -0.62 9.88
CA LEU A 25 -14.55 0.59 9.80
C LEU A 25 -13.78 0.70 8.49
N LEU A 26 -13.19 -0.41 8.07
CA LEU A 26 -12.36 -0.50 6.87
C LEU A 26 -13.08 -1.34 5.82
N SER A 27 -13.04 -0.85 4.58
CA SER A 27 -13.60 -1.58 3.46
C SER A 27 -12.83 -2.88 3.21
N THR A 28 -13.54 -3.95 2.89
CA THR A 28 -12.95 -5.23 2.47
C THR A 28 -13.09 -5.46 0.96
N GLU A 29 -13.56 -4.47 0.22
CA GLU A 29 -13.75 -4.55 -1.23
C GLU A 29 -12.41 -4.69 -1.96
N SER A 30 -12.42 -5.52 -3.00
CA SER A 30 -11.26 -5.77 -3.85
C SER A 30 -11.18 -4.75 -4.98
N HIS A 31 -9.95 -4.33 -5.33
CA HIS A 31 -9.71 -3.36 -6.40
C HIS A 31 -8.68 -3.85 -7.43
N VAL A 32 -8.50 -5.17 -7.54
CA VAL A 32 -7.53 -5.77 -8.47
C VAL A 32 -7.83 -5.41 -9.94
N ASP A 33 -9.09 -5.27 -10.30
CA ASP A 33 -9.48 -5.00 -11.69
C ASP A 33 -9.55 -3.49 -12.02
N ASP A 34 -9.30 -2.61 -11.06
CA ASP A 34 -9.42 -1.17 -11.25
C ASP A 34 -8.17 -0.56 -11.90
N MET A 35 -8.35 -0.02 -13.10
CA MET A 35 -7.28 0.55 -13.95
C MET A 35 -7.20 2.08 -13.90
N TRP A 36 -7.59 2.73 -12.79
CA TRP A 36 -7.58 4.21 -12.70
C TRP A 36 -6.17 4.77 -12.58
N PRO A 37 -5.89 6.01 -13.05
CA PRO A 37 -4.63 6.69 -12.83
C PRO A 37 -4.21 6.67 -11.35
N TYR A 38 -2.91 6.56 -11.06
CA TYR A 38 -2.38 6.39 -9.70
C TYR A 38 -2.76 7.52 -8.73
N THR A 39 -3.10 8.71 -9.23
CA THR A 39 -3.51 9.87 -8.43
C THR A 39 -5.01 9.87 -8.10
N ASN A 40 -5.88 9.89 -9.11
CA ASN A 40 -7.32 10.14 -8.93
C ASN A 40 -8.21 9.20 -9.76
N ARG A 41 -9.39 8.89 -9.23
CA ARG A 41 -10.52 8.33 -9.99
C ARG A 41 -11.32 9.50 -10.60
N SER A 42 -11.78 9.37 -11.85
CA SER A 42 -12.48 10.46 -12.56
C SER A 42 -13.78 10.91 -11.88
N ASN A 43 -14.44 10.04 -11.13
CA ASN A 43 -15.67 10.31 -10.36
C ASN A 43 -15.44 10.37 -8.84
N GLU A 44 -14.19 10.45 -8.39
CA GLU A 44 -13.83 10.47 -6.96
C GLU A 44 -14.48 11.61 -6.15
N PRO A 45 -14.65 12.83 -6.70
CA PRO A 45 -15.35 13.88 -5.96
C PRO A 45 -16.85 13.63 -5.80
N LEU A 46 -17.41 12.61 -6.48
CA LEU A 46 -18.85 12.40 -6.63
C LEU A 46 -19.36 11.14 -5.94
N ASP A 47 -18.49 10.19 -5.58
CA ASP A 47 -18.89 8.92 -4.95
C ASP A 47 -18.96 8.98 -3.40
N GLY A 48 -18.44 10.06 -2.80
CA GLY A 48 -18.49 10.28 -1.35
C GLY A 48 -17.60 9.32 -0.54
N GLN A 49 -16.77 8.52 -1.21
CA GLN A 49 -15.96 7.49 -0.55
C GLN A 49 -14.84 8.13 0.28
N LYS A 50 -14.70 7.69 1.54
CA LYS A 50 -13.58 8.08 2.40
C LYS A 50 -12.39 7.19 2.08
N ARG A 51 -11.30 7.79 1.61
CA ARG A 51 -10.14 7.04 1.10
C ARG A 51 -8.85 7.52 1.71
N ILE A 52 -7.99 6.57 2.04
CA ILE A 52 -6.60 6.81 2.42
C ILE A 52 -5.74 5.97 1.48
N GLN A 53 -4.95 6.61 0.62
CA GLN A 53 -4.09 5.93 -0.35
C GLN A 53 -2.61 6.17 -0.01
N LEU A 54 -1.90 5.09 0.26
CA LEU A 54 -0.47 5.05 0.52
C LEU A 54 0.27 4.87 -0.81
N LEU A 55 1.11 5.86 -1.14
CA LEU A 55 1.86 5.95 -2.40
C LEU A 55 3.36 5.96 -2.15
N THR A 56 4.07 5.41 -3.12
CA THR A 56 5.49 5.61 -3.33
C THR A 56 5.68 6.77 -4.32
N GLY A 57 6.54 7.75 -4.01
CA GLY A 57 7.13 8.62 -5.04
C GLY A 57 6.53 10.00 -5.36
N CYS A 58 5.41 10.44 -4.79
CA CYS A 58 4.85 11.78 -5.10
C CYS A 58 5.49 12.93 -4.29
N GLY A 59 6.81 13.09 -4.29
CA GLY A 59 7.51 14.28 -3.73
C GLY A 59 7.31 14.55 -2.22
N ALA A 60 6.42 13.80 -1.57
CA ALA A 60 6.19 13.74 -0.15
C ALA A 60 5.67 12.33 0.16
N PRO A 61 6.24 11.62 1.15
CA PRO A 61 5.82 10.27 1.58
C PRO A 61 4.52 10.33 2.40
N ARG A 62 3.56 11.14 1.94
CA ARG A 62 2.31 11.42 2.62
C ARG A 62 1.19 10.64 1.93
N PRO A 63 0.26 10.06 2.70
CA PRO A 63 -0.95 9.49 2.13
C PRO A 63 -1.72 10.53 1.32
N ILE A 64 -2.35 10.09 0.23
CA ILE A 64 -3.43 10.86 -0.40
C ILE A 64 -4.72 10.55 0.36
N VAL A 65 -5.44 11.59 0.77
CA VAL A 65 -6.67 11.49 1.55
C VAL A 65 -7.82 12.08 0.76
N HIS A 66 -8.94 11.36 0.71
CA HIS A 66 -10.21 11.88 0.19
C HIS A 66 -11.33 11.78 1.23
N PRO A 67 -12.15 12.84 1.37
CA PRO A 67 -12.02 14.14 0.68
C PRO A 67 -10.77 14.93 1.16
N LEU A 68 -10.17 15.71 0.26
CA LEU A 68 -8.87 16.38 0.50
C LEU A 68 -8.86 17.28 1.75
N GLY A 69 -10.00 17.91 2.07
CA GLY A 69 -10.15 18.77 3.25
C GLY A 69 -9.93 18.06 4.59
N GLU A 70 -10.03 16.74 4.63
CA GLU A 70 -9.87 15.92 5.84
C GLU A 70 -8.43 15.46 6.08
N PHE A 71 -7.49 15.85 5.21
CA PHE A 71 -6.08 15.43 5.30
C PHE A 71 -5.49 15.59 6.70
N SER A 72 -5.62 16.77 7.30
CA SER A 72 -5.06 17.06 8.64
C SER A 72 -5.67 16.18 9.74
N ARG A 73 -6.97 15.90 9.63
CA ARG A 73 -7.68 15.02 10.57
C ARG A 73 -7.18 13.59 10.44
N VAL A 74 -7.09 13.08 9.21
CA VAL A 74 -6.57 11.73 8.96
C VAL A 74 -5.16 11.57 9.48
N MET A 75 -4.26 12.50 9.16
CA MET A 75 -2.89 12.46 9.65
C MET A 75 -2.78 12.48 11.19
N SER A 76 -3.79 12.97 11.91
CA SER A 76 -3.78 13.03 13.38
C SER A 76 -3.97 11.67 14.05
N PHE A 77 -4.68 10.75 13.39
CA PHE A 77 -4.98 9.42 13.94
C PHE A 77 -4.21 8.28 13.29
N LEU A 78 -3.48 8.55 12.21
CA LEU A 78 -2.60 7.54 11.63
C LEU A 78 -1.49 7.16 12.63
N PRO A 79 -1.14 5.87 12.72
CA PRO A 79 -0.15 5.37 13.68
C PRO A 79 1.24 5.94 13.38
N ARG A 80 1.70 6.92 14.17
CA ARG A 80 2.96 7.65 13.94
C ARG A 80 4.17 6.75 13.70
N ASN A 81 4.33 5.71 14.52
CA ASN A 81 5.46 4.78 14.40
C ASN A 81 5.43 4.01 13.07
N VAL A 82 4.25 3.58 12.62
CA VAL A 82 4.09 2.84 11.36
C VAL A 82 4.25 3.79 10.18
N MET A 83 3.78 5.04 10.29
CA MET A 83 3.98 6.07 9.27
C MET A 83 5.46 6.48 9.14
N GLU A 84 6.22 6.44 10.24
CA GLU A 84 7.67 6.62 10.19
C GLU A 84 8.36 5.45 9.49
N VAL A 85 7.94 4.21 9.75
CA VAL A 85 8.41 3.03 9.02
C VAL A 85 8.06 3.14 7.53
N TRP A 86 6.84 3.59 7.18
CA TRP A 86 6.45 3.85 5.80
C TRP A 86 7.36 4.90 5.15
N ARG A 87 7.61 6.03 5.83
CA ARG A 87 8.51 7.08 5.38
C ARG A 87 9.90 6.52 5.09
N LEU A 88 10.50 5.82 6.06
CA LEU A 88 11.80 5.19 5.91
C LEU A 88 11.81 4.17 4.77
N TRP A 89 10.79 3.32 4.67
CA TRP A 89 10.65 2.36 3.57
C TRP A 89 10.60 3.05 2.19
N THR A 90 9.91 4.19 2.07
CA THR A 90 9.89 4.97 0.82
C THR A 90 11.20 5.68 0.49
N GLU A 91 12.02 6.00 1.50
CA GLU A 91 13.31 6.68 1.35
C GLU A 91 14.47 5.70 1.16
N TYR A 92 14.38 4.53 1.78
CA TYR A 92 15.42 3.51 1.85
C TYR A 92 15.04 2.30 0.99
N PHE A 93 14.97 2.47 -0.32
CA PHE A 93 15.37 1.39 -1.22
C PHE A 93 15.72 1.91 -2.62
N VAL A 94 16.96 1.58 -2.99
CA VAL A 94 17.55 1.25 -4.30
C VAL A 94 18.93 1.91 -4.41
N PRO A 95 19.97 1.16 -4.84
CA PRO A 95 21.35 1.63 -4.96
C PRO A 95 21.48 2.99 -5.64
N ASP A 96 22.49 3.76 -5.18
CA ASP A 96 22.90 5.06 -5.69
C ASP A 96 22.59 5.22 -7.20
N GLY A 97 21.61 6.06 -7.52
CA GLY A 97 21.29 6.43 -8.91
C GLY A 97 19.83 6.27 -9.33
N LEU A 98 19.00 5.56 -8.58
CA LEU A 98 17.55 5.44 -8.84
C LEU A 98 16.72 6.41 -7.98
N TYR A 99 17.27 7.60 -7.76
CA TYR A 99 16.58 8.75 -7.18
C TYR A 99 15.44 9.20 -8.09
N LYS A 100 14.29 8.55 -7.90
CA LYS A 100 12.89 8.97 -8.14
C LYS A 100 12.09 7.68 -8.31
N ALA A 101 11.35 7.30 -7.27
CA ALA A 101 10.41 6.18 -7.33
C ALA A 101 9.40 6.26 -8.50
N ASN A 102 9.23 7.45 -9.11
CA ASN A 102 8.41 7.66 -10.31
C ASN A 102 9.09 7.21 -11.63
N GLY A 103 10.33 6.68 -11.57
CA GLY A 103 11.15 6.37 -12.74
C GLY A 103 11.52 4.88 -12.88
N PHE A 104 11.08 4.01 -11.97
CA PHE A 104 11.42 2.58 -12.06
C PHE A 104 10.89 1.94 -13.36
N HIS A 105 9.79 2.45 -13.91
CA HIS A 105 9.25 2.01 -15.21
C HIS A 105 10.10 2.44 -16.40
N GLY A 106 10.88 3.52 -16.27
CA GLY A 106 11.59 4.13 -17.39
C GLY A 106 13.07 3.80 -17.47
N ARG A 107 13.66 3.16 -16.45
CA ARG A 107 15.13 3.11 -16.32
C ARG A 107 15.75 1.80 -15.86
N VAL A 108 14.99 0.77 -15.52
CA VAL A 108 15.59 -0.28 -14.69
C VAL A 108 15.93 -1.53 -15.50
N TRP A 109 17.22 -1.85 -15.47
CA TRP A 109 17.85 -3.09 -15.89
C TRP A 109 17.40 -4.32 -15.07
N LEU A 110 16.19 -4.35 -14.48
CA LEU A 110 15.71 -5.46 -13.62
C LEU A 110 15.66 -6.80 -14.36
N ASN A 111 15.47 -6.75 -15.68
CA ASN A 111 15.53 -7.95 -16.51
C ASN A 111 16.97 -8.49 -16.67
N ASP A 112 17.98 -7.61 -16.59
CA ASP A 112 19.39 -7.97 -16.74
C ASP A 112 20.03 -8.28 -15.36
N ASP A 113 19.38 -7.89 -14.26
CA ASP A 113 19.77 -8.23 -12.88
C ASP A 113 18.59 -8.81 -12.08
N PRO A 114 18.35 -10.14 -12.18
CA PRO A 114 17.27 -10.79 -11.44
C PRO A 114 17.49 -10.79 -9.92
N THR A 115 18.72 -10.54 -9.44
CA THR A 115 19.01 -10.43 -8.00
C THR A 115 18.47 -9.10 -7.47
N GLU A 116 18.70 -8.01 -8.19
CA GLU A 116 18.16 -6.69 -7.81
C GLU A 116 16.63 -6.65 -7.94
N ALA A 117 16.09 -7.28 -8.99
CA ALA A 117 14.65 -7.45 -9.14
C ALA A 117 14.01 -8.23 -7.98
N LEU A 118 14.71 -9.26 -7.47
CA LEU A 118 14.25 -10.00 -6.31
C LEU A 118 14.22 -9.13 -5.05
N LYS A 119 15.27 -8.36 -4.79
CA LYS A 119 15.28 -7.43 -3.64
C LYS A 119 14.15 -6.40 -3.77
N LEU A 120 13.89 -5.90 -4.97
CA LEU A 120 12.78 -4.98 -5.22
C LEU A 120 11.42 -5.64 -4.99
N LEU A 121 11.23 -6.90 -5.37
CA LEU A 121 10.02 -7.66 -5.06
C LEU A 121 9.80 -7.79 -3.54
N TYR A 122 10.85 -8.07 -2.78
CA TYR A 122 10.79 -8.08 -1.31
C TYR A 122 10.45 -6.69 -0.73
N TRP A 123 11.03 -5.63 -1.28
CA TRP A 123 10.70 -4.27 -0.88
C TRP A 123 9.22 -3.93 -1.14
N VAL A 124 8.68 -4.30 -2.31
CA VAL A 124 7.24 -4.15 -2.64
C VAL A 124 6.35 -4.92 -1.67
N ARG A 125 6.75 -6.14 -1.31
CA ARG A 125 6.07 -6.97 -0.29
C ARG A 125 6.04 -6.26 1.06
N ASP A 126 7.15 -5.71 1.49
CA ASP A 126 7.24 -5.04 2.79
C ASP A 126 6.33 -3.80 2.82
N GLY A 127 6.28 -3.03 1.72
CA GLY A 127 5.33 -1.92 1.57
C GLY A 127 3.87 -2.33 1.75
N PHE A 128 3.46 -3.43 1.11
CA PHE A 128 2.10 -3.97 1.26
C PHE A 128 1.76 -4.30 2.72
N TRP A 129 2.70 -4.91 3.46
CA TRP A 129 2.47 -5.27 4.87
C TRP A 129 2.53 -4.07 5.82
N ILE A 130 3.35 -3.05 5.52
CA ILE A 130 3.30 -1.78 6.25
C ILE A 130 1.92 -1.13 6.05
N ALA A 131 1.41 -1.09 4.82
CA ALA A 131 0.08 -0.57 4.52
C ALA A 131 -1.02 -1.34 5.26
N ARG A 132 -0.95 -2.68 5.32
CA ARG A 132 -1.86 -3.48 6.14
C ARG A 132 -1.78 -3.11 7.62
N THR A 133 -0.58 -2.96 8.15
CA THR A 133 -0.36 -2.59 9.56
C THR A 133 -0.96 -1.21 9.88
N VAL A 134 -0.95 -0.28 8.93
CA VAL A 134 -1.67 1.00 9.08
C VAL A 134 -3.17 0.75 9.26
N GLY A 135 -3.78 -0.10 8.42
CA GLY A 135 -5.19 -0.47 8.54
C GLY A 135 -5.50 -1.18 9.85
N ASP A 136 -4.73 -2.20 10.21
CA ASP A 136 -4.90 -2.93 11.48
C ASP A 136 -4.84 -1.98 12.70
N ALA A 137 -3.94 -0.99 12.69
CA ALA A 137 -3.83 0.00 13.76
C ALA A 137 -4.96 1.04 13.79
N MET A 138 -5.70 1.20 12.69
CA MET A 138 -6.91 2.03 12.67
C MET A 138 -8.10 1.33 13.32
N ILE A 139 -8.12 -0.01 13.37
CA ILE A 139 -9.18 -0.77 14.03
C ILE A 139 -9.19 -0.44 15.53
N GLY A 140 -10.32 0.06 16.03
CA GLY A 140 -10.45 0.50 17.42
C GLY A 140 -9.96 1.93 17.69
N SER A 141 -9.55 2.68 16.66
CA SER A 141 -9.25 4.11 16.79
C SER A 141 -10.53 4.93 16.79
N GLU A 142 -10.87 5.56 17.91
CA GLU A 142 -12.06 6.44 18.04
C GLU A 142 -12.05 7.56 17.00
N ALA A 143 -10.88 8.15 16.73
CA ALA A 143 -10.75 9.23 15.75
C ALA A 143 -10.93 8.73 14.30
N ALA A 144 -10.52 7.49 14.01
CA ALA A 144 -10.80 6.86 12.71
C ALA A 144 -12.29 6.53 12.58
N GLU A 145 -12.94 6.03 13.63
CA GLU A 145 -14.38 5.80 13.68
C GLU A 145 -15.18 7.09 13.47
N GLU A 146 -14.78 8.18 14.11
CA GLU A 146 -15.41 9.48 13.95
C GLU A 146 -15.24 10.03 12.54
N PHE A 147 -14.04 9.88 11.95
CA PHE A 147 -13.79 10.25 10.56
C PHE A 147 -14.66 9.41 9.61
N ALA A 148 -14.80 8.12 9.86
CA ALA A 148 -15.57 7.20 9.04
C ALA A 148 -17.10 7.45 9.13
N GLY A 149 -17.60 7.80 10.32
CA GLY A 149 -19.02 8.04 10.53
C GLY A 149 -19.86 6.78 10.26
N GLN A 150 -20.81 6.86 9.33
CA GLN A 150 -21.63 5.71 8.92
C GLN A 150 -21.02 4.91 7.74
N ASP A 151 -19.95 5.41 7.13
CA ASP A 151 -19.31 4.81 5.95
C ASP A 151 -17.97 4.18 6.31
N ASP A 152 -17.57 3.19 5.53
CA ASP A 152 -16.25 2.57 5.60
C ASP A 152 -15.15 3.47 5.01
N ILE A 153 -13.94 3.29 5.51
CA ILE A 153 -12.73 3.89 4.95
C ILE A 153 -12.09 2.88 4.01
N LEU A 154 -11.87 3.29 2.77
CA LEU A 154 -11.09 2.53 1.81
C LEU A 154 -9.59 2.85 1.99
N LEU A 155 -8.82 1.86 2.43
CA LEU A 155 -7.36 1.95 2.51
C LEU A 155 -6.76 1.34 1.24
N LEU A 156 -5.89 2.08 0.54
CA LEU A 156 -5.27 1.62 -0.70
C LEU A 156 -3.75 1.69 -0.62
N TYR A 157 -3.09 0.68 -1.17
CA TYR A 157 -1.66 0.60 -1.41
C TYR A 157 -1.41 0.67 -2.92
N HIS A 158 -0.58 1.61 -3.36
CA HIS A 158 -0.11 1.69 -4.74
C HIS A 158 1.27 1.02 -4.87
N PRO A 159 1.37 -0.15 -5.53
CA PRO A 159 2.65 -0.80 -5.74
C PRO A 159 3.54 0.05 -6.67
N PRO A 160 4.82 0.29 -6.29
CA PRO A 160 5.75 1.14 -7.04
C PRO A 160 6.20 0.56 -8.38
N VAL A 161 6.09 -0.76 -8.56
CA VAL A 161 6.64 -1.52 -9.68
C VAL A 161 5.85 -2.82 -9.87
N PHE A 162 6.17 -3.58 -10.93
CA PHE A 162 5.51 -4.82 -11.34
C PHE A 162 4.06 -4.68 -11.80
N TYR A 163 3.55 -3.46 -11.99
CA TYR A 163 2.22 -3.22 -12.53
C TYR A 163 2.22 -3.27 -14.08
N PRO A 164 1.06 -3.51 -14.74
CA PRO A 164 1.00 -3.62 -16.20
C PRO A 164 1.36 -2.27 -16.86
N PRO A 165 2.03 -2.27 -18.02
CA PRO A 165 2.38 -1.03 -18.68
C PRO A 165 1.10 -0.26 -19.03
N GLU A 166 0.99 1.00 -18.61
CA GLU A 166 -0.09 1.87 -19.08
C GLU A 166 0.02 2.01 -20.60
N VAL A 167 -0.99 1.49 -21.31
CA VAL A 167 -1.06 1.44 -22.79
C VAL A 167 -0.86 2.83 -23.43
N ALA A 168 -1.11 3.90 -22.69
CA ALA A 168 -1.02 5.27 -23.17
C ALA A 168 0.42 5.83 -23.28
N LEU A 169 1.38 5.34 -22.48
CA LEU A 169 2.72 5.95 -22.38
C LEU A 169 3.82 5.15 -23.07
N ILE A 170 3.63 3.86 -23.31
CA ILE A 170 4.62 3.00 -23.95
C ILE A 170 3.97 2.32 -25.17
N LYS A 171 4.43 2.67 -26.38
CA LYS A 171 4.03 1.95 -27.60
C LYS A 171 4.35 0.47 -27.39
N LYS A 172 3.37 -0.41 -27.63
CA LYS A 172 3.48 -1.88 -27.44
C LYS A 172 4.74 -2.47 -28.07
N ASP A 173 5.18 -1.93 -29.21
CA ASP A 173 6.36 -2.38 -29.96
C ASP A 173 7.70 -1.97 -29.31
N ASN A 174 7.65 -1.04 -28.36
CA ASN A 174 8.79 -0.61 -27.56
C ASN A 174 8.87 -1.35 -26.22
N VAL A 175 7.98 -2.29 -25.91
CA VAL A 175 8.09 -3.13 -24.72
C VAL A 175 8.99 -4.32 -25.06
N ASN A 176 10.15 -4.40 -24.44
CA ASN A 176 11.07 -5.53 -24.56
C ASN A 176 11.66 -5.90 -23.20
N SER A 177 12.40 -7.00 -23.16
CA SER A 177 13.08 -7.48 -21.96
C SER A 177 14.21 -6.59 -21.45
N ARG A 178 14.43 -5.37 -21.97
CA ARG A 178 15.45 -4.43 -21.47
C ARG A 178 14.88 -3.14 -20.91
N ASN A 179 13.61 -2.85 -21.20
CA ASN A 179 12.98 -1.59 -20.81
C ASN A 179 11.65 -1.77 -20.08
N PHE A 180 11.23 -3.01 -19.83
CA PHE A 180 10.01 -3.28 -19.08
C PHE A 180 10.08 -4.61 -18.32
N PHE A 181 9.78 -4.57 -17.02
CA PHE A 181 9.76 -5.74 -16.16
C PHE A 181 8.49 -5.76 -15.27
N PRO A 182 7.72 -6.85 -15.24
CA PRO A 182 7.91 -8.08 -16.03
C PRO A 182 7.40 -7.91 -17.47
N HIS A 183 8.15 -8.34 -18.50
CA HIS A 183 7.71 -8.24 -19.91
C HIS A 183 6.50 -9.12 -20.27
N LYS A 184 6.38 -10.25 -19.55
CA LYS A 184 5.21 -11.14 -19.56
C LYS A 184 4.89 -11.35 -18.08
N GLY A 185 3.62 -11.27 -17.68
CA GLY A 185 3.15 -11.26 -16.29
C GLY A 185 3.64 -12.43 -15.41
N PRO A 186 3.18 -12.50 -14.16
CA PRO A 186 2.03 -11.79 -13.57
C PRO A 186 2.35 -10.33 -13.23
N TYR A 187 1.33 -9.48 -13.20
CA TYR A 187 1.46 -8.07 -12.81
C TYR A 187 0.72 -7.80 -11.50
N THR A 188 1.13 -6.76 -10.78
CA THR A 188 0.28 -6.16 -9.76
C THR A 188 -0.81 -5.33 -10.43
N PRO A 189 -2.03 -5.23 -9.87
CA PRO A 189 -2.97 -4.18 -10.20
C PRO A 189 -2.37 -2.80 -9.84
N VAL A 190 -3.04 -1.74 -10.29
CA VAL A 190 -2.62 -0.36 -9.96
C VAL A 190 -2.78 -0.08 -8.47
N ARG A 191 -3.69 -0.76 -7.78
CA ARG A 191 -3.91 -0.62 -6.34
C ARG A 191 -4.28 -1.96 -5.73
N TYR A 192 -3.92 -2.10 -4.46
CA TYR A 192 -4.49 -3.11 -3.59
C TYR A 192 -5.19 -2.45 -2.42
N ASN A 193 -6.29 -3.03 -1.97
CA ASN A 193 -6.82 -2.84 -0.64
C ASN A 193 -6.21 -3.90 0.30
N PRO A 194 -5.23 -3.54 1.16
CA PRO A 194 -4.59 -4.50 2.07
C PRO A 194 -5.53 -5.08 3.13
N MET A 195 -6.74 -4.53 3.27
CA MET A 195 -7.80 -5.02 4.15
C MET A 195 -8.74 -6.01 3.45
N SER A 196 -8.69 -6.13 2.12
CA SER A 196 -9.46 -7.11 1.38
C SER A 196 -8.77 -8.48 1.38
N PRO A 197 -9.46 -9.56 1.82
CA PRO A 197 -8.91 -10.92 1.75
C PRO A 197 -8.53 -11.32 0.32
N ALA A 198 -9.34 -10.95 -0.68
CA ALA A 198 -9.09 -11.26 -2.09
C ALA A 198 -7.80 -10.60 -2.60
N ASP A 199 -7.59 -9.32 -2.27
CA ASP A 199 -6.37 -8.60 -2.63
C ASP A 199 -5.14 -9.20 -1.94
N CYS A 200 -5.27 -9.63 -0.68
CA CYS A 200 -4.20 -10.32 0.04
C CYS A 200 -3.83 -11.66 -0.61
N GLU A 201 -4.82 -12.47 -0.96
CA GLU A 201 -4.62 -13.74 -1.66
C GLU A 201 -3.95 -13.53 -3.02
N HIS A 202 -4.44 -12.54 -3.79
CA HIS A 202 -3.84 -12.17 -5.08
C HIS A 202 -2.40 -11.68 -4.89
N PHE A 203 -2.14 -10.78 -3.94
CA PHE A 203 -0.79 -10.26 -3.67
C PHE A 203 0.18 -11.39 -3.33
N GLN A 204 -0.23 -12.32 -2.48
CA GLN A 204 0.59 -13.47 -2.11
C GLN A 204 0.85 -14.41 -3.29
N ALA A 205 -0.16 -14.64 -4.14
CA ALA A 205 0.00 -15.44 -5.36
C ALA A 205 1.00 -14.80 -6.32
N PHE A 206 0.81 -13.50 -6.62
CA PHE A 206 1.72 -12.68 -7.41
C PHE A 206 3.15 -12.74 -6.88
N PHE A 207 3.33 -12.52 -5.56
CA PHE A 207 4.65 -12.52 -4.93
C PHE A 207 5.35 -13.87 -5.07
N ARG A 208 4.64 -14.98 -4.81
CA ARG A 208 5.21 -16.32 -4.95
C ARG A 208 5.66 -16.60 -6.39
N GLU A 209 4.79 -16.33 -7.36
CA GLU A 209 5.08 -16.58 -8.77
C GLU A 209 6.27 -15.75 -9.27
N GLN A 210 6.32 -14.45 -8.93
CA GLN A 210 7.45 -13.59 -9.29
C GLN A 210 8.75 -14.01 -8.62
N ARG A 211 8.69 -14.36 -7.32
CA ARG A 211 9.86 -14.84 -6.58
C ARG A 211 10.42 -16.10 -7.22
N ASP A 212 9.57 -17.08 -7.49
CA ASP A 212 10.00 -18.38 -8.01
C ASP A 212 10.63 -18.23 -9.40
N ARG A 213 10.04 -17.36 -10.23
CA ARG A 213 10.62 -16.99 -11.53
C ARG A 213 11.99 -16.32 -11.39
N LEU A 214 12.11 -15.30 -10.54
CA LEU A 214 13.37 -14.58 -10.33
C LEU A 214 14.46 -15.51 -9.78
N MET A 215 14.11 -16.40 -8.85
CA MET A 215 15.04 -17.40 -8.31
C MET A 215 15.53 -18.37 -9.39
N ALA A 216 14.65 -18.80 -10.31
CA ALA A 216 15.04 -19.64 -11.45
C ALA A 216 16.02 -18.92 -12.38
N GLU A 217 15.77 -17.64 -12.71
CA GLU A 217 16.65 -16.83 -13.55
C GLU A 217 18.03 -16.60 -12.89
N ILE A 218 18.07 -16.37 -11.56
CA ILE A 218 19.33 -16.28 -10.80
C ILE A 218 20.12 -17.59 -10.92
N ALA A 219 19.47 -18.73 -10.76
CA ALA A 219 20.13 -20.04 -10.86
C ALA A 219 20.67 -20.32 -12.27
N ILE A 220 19.92 -19.97 -13.32
CA ILE A 220 20.37 -20.08 -14.72
C ILE A 220 21.60 -19.20 -14.95
N SER A 221 21.56 -17.94 -14.50
CA SER A 221 22.64 -16.97 -14.66
C SER A 221 23.92 -17.42 -13.96
N ALA A 222 23.81 -17.96 -12.75
CA ALA A 222 24.94 -18.52 -12.00
C ALA A 222 25.61 -19.71 -12.73
N ASN A 223 24.80 -20.61 -13.29
CA ASN A 223 25.28 -21.78 -14.03
C ASN A 223 25.96 -21.41 -15.36
N GLN A 224 25.48 -20.36 -16.05
CA GLN A 224 26.12 -19.85 -17.26
C GLN A 224 27.45 -19.15 -16.94
N GLY A 225 27.51 -18.37 -15.86
CA GLY A 225 28.74 -17.75 -15.39
C GLY A 225 29.81 -18.76 -14.96
N ALA A 226 29.42 -19.91 -14.38
CA ALA A 226 30.34 -20.98 -14.02
C ALA A 226 30.93 -21.72 -15.23
N ARG A 227 30.17 -21.84 -16.33
CA ARG A 227 30.65 -22.46 -17.59
C ARG A 227 31.61 -21.58 -18.39
N LEU A 228 31.66 -20.27 -18.10
CA LEU A 228 32.49 -19.28 -18.79
C LEU A 228 33.79 -18.94 -18.04
N ARG A 229 34.04 -19.55 -16.87
CA ARG A 229 35.33 -19.42 -16.17
C ARG A 229 36.23 -20.61 -16.56
N PRO A 230 37.38 -20.37 -17.22
CA PRO A 230 38.32 -21.41 -17.62
C PRO A 230 39.01 -22.08 -16.43
#